data_AF-A0A7S3NPA5-F1
#
_entry.id   AF-A0A7S3NPA5-F1
#
_cell.length_a   1.000
_cell.length_b   1.000
_cell.length_c   1.000
_cell.angle_alpha   90.00
_cell.angle_beta   90.00
_cell.angle_gamma   90.00
#
_symmetry.space_group_name_H-M   'P 1'
#
loop_
_entity.id
_entity.type
_entity.pdbx_description
1 polymer ?
#
loop_
_entity_poly.entity_id
_entity_poly.type
_entity_poly.pdbx_seq_one_letter_code
_entity_poly.pdbx_strand_id
1 'polypeptide(L)'
;EIKFSSREGPTQLNTSYLYANSMERIQSTMPSEVVSASTFIDDLCKKKLELDGFKSELDEREMKCSEREREIDDAEANTAAKRAKLDNEIRKMEKYSVPNIIKLNVGGRIFETSAETLRDKSEFFNGLLSGRWELKQDINGAIFLDRDPKAFEHILRWLRTDGLLDGANISAFLADVICQESEFYGINNFSVTYNSNLSAAARLCKK
;
A
#
# COMPACT_ATOMS: atom_id res chain seq x y z
N GLU A 1 -84.03 -54.74 57.94
CA GLU A 1 -83.11 -54.28 56.88
C GLU A 1 -83.74 -53.11 56.15
N ILE A 2 -82.99 -52.03 55.88
CA ILE A 2 -83.01 -51.20 54.66
C ILE A 2 -81.93 -50.12 54.77
N LYS A 3 -80.92 -50.26 53.89
CA LYS A 3 -80.12 -49.30 53.12
C LYS A 3 -79.55 -48.04 53.78
N PHE A 4 -78.21 -47.97 53.80
CA PHE A 4 -77.45 -46.72 53.69
C PHE A 4 -76.95 -46.55 52.25
N SER A 5 -77.35 -45.43 51.63
CA SER A 5 -76.85 -44.96 50.34
C SER A 5 -75.73 -43.95 50.60
N SER A 6 -74.56 -44.23 50.03
CA SER A 6 -73.39 -43.35 50.04
C SER A 6 -73.69 -42.05 49.28
N ARG A 7 -73.49 -40.90 49.93
CA ARG A 7 -73.45 -39.58 49.28
C ARG A 7 -72.01 -39.08 49.22
N GLU A 8 -71.58 -38.73 48.02
CA GLU A 8 -70.32 -38.06 47.70
C GLU A 8 -70.25 -36.67 48.38
N GLY A 9 -69.07 -36.33 48.90
CA GLY A 9 -68.78 -35.04 49.55
C GLY A 9 -68.41 -33.92 48.56
N PRO A 10 -68.47 -32.64 48.98
CA PRO A 10 -68.53 -31.51 48.07
C PRO A 10 -67.16 -31.11 47.50
N THR A 11 -67.21 -30.73 46.22
CA THR A 11 -66.17 -30.17 45.37
C THR A 11 -65.45 -29.01 46.05
N GLN A 12 -64.13 -29.13 46.25
CA GLN A 12 -63.29 -27.99 46.63
C GLN A 12 -63.33 -26.96 45.50
N LEU A 13 -64.08 -25.88 45.70
CA LEU A 13 -64.07 -24.74 44.78
C LEU A 13 -62.65 -24.16 44.73
N ASN A 14 -62.06 -24.21 43.54
CA ASN A 14 -60.71 -23.71 43.28
C ASN A 14 -60.63 -22.23 43.70
N THR A 15 -59.80 -21.93 44.70
CA THR A 15 -59.65 -20.58 45.28
C THR A 15 -59.26 -19.54 44.23
N SER A 16 -58.58 -19.95 43.16
CA SER A 16 -58.29 -19.11 41.99
C SER A 16 -59.56 -18.60 41.29
N TYR A 17 -60.59 -19.45 41.18
CA TYR A 17 -61.85 -19.11 40.52
C TYR A 17 -62.70 -18.16 41.37
N LEU A 18 -62.71 -18.35 42.70
CA LEU A 18 -63.40 -17.43 43.61
C LEU A 18 -62.73 -16.05 43.65
N TYR A 19 -61.40 -16.01 43.56
CA TYR A 19 -60.65 -14.76 43.48
C TYR A 19 -60.90 -14.02 42.15
N ALA A 20 -60.89 -14.74 41.02
CA ALA A 20 -61.21 -14.17 39.71
C ALA A 20 -62.62 -13.54 39.68
N ASN A 21 -63.64 -14.29 40.14
CA ASN A 21 -65.04 -13.82 40.16
C ASN A 21 -65.30 -12.68 41.15
N SER A 22 -64.48 -12.53 42.19
CA SER A 22 -64.61 -11.39 43.12
C SER A 22 -63.94 -10.14 42.56
N MET A 23 -62.79 -10.27 41.91
CA MET A 23 -62.14 -9.19 41.18
C MET A 23 -63.00 -8.65 40.03
N GLU A 24 -63.62 -9.55 39.27
CA GLU A 24 -64.49 -9.20 38.14
C GLU A 24 -65.73 -8.38 38.59
N ARG A 25 -66.29 -8.73 39.77
CA ARG A 25 -67.39 -7.97 40.40
C ARG A 25 -66.95 -6.61 40.94
N ILE A 26 -65.75 -6.52 41.51
CA ILE A 26 -65.22 -5.24 41.98
C ILE A 26 -65.01 -4.30 40.79
N GLN A 27 -64.47 -4.79 39.68
CA GLN A 27 -64.30 -4.01 38.46
C GLN A 27 -65.63 -3.51 37.88
N SER A 28 -66.70 -4.30 37.93
CA SER A 28 -68.02 -3.89 37.42
C SER A 28 -68.75 -2.87 38.29
N THR A 29 -68.30 -2.64 39.53
CA THR A 29 -68.92 -1.71 40.49
C THR A 29 -68.12 -0.41 40.67
N MET A 30 -66.95 -0.30 40.04
CA MET A 30 -66.05 0.87 40.12
C MET A 30 -66.50 2.00 39.17
N PRO A 31 -66.28 3.29 39.54
CA PRO A 31 -66.50 4.41 38.63
C PRO A 31 -65.65 4.29 37.36
N SER A 32 -66.16 4.73 36.21
CA SER A 32 -65.49 4.58 34.91
C SER A 32 -64.13 5.29 34.85
N GLU A 33 -63.95 6.40 35.58
CA GLU A 33 -62.65 7.09 35.67
C GLU A 33 -61.59 6.22 36.35
N VAL A 34 -61.99 5.40 37.35
CA VAL A 34 -61.07 4.51 38.08
C VAL A 34 -60.64 3.33 37.22
N VAL A 35 -61.57 2.76 36.44
CA VAL A 35 -61.26 1.69 35.47
C VAL A 35 -60.33 2.22 34.37
N SER A 36 -60.59 3.42 33.84
CA SER A 36 -59.73 4.07 32.84
C SER A 36 -58.33 4.41 33.37
N ALA A 37 -58.23 4.83 34.64
CA ALA A 37 -56.94 5.08 35.28
C ALA A 37 -56.13 3.78 35.46
N SER A 38 -56.80 2.67 35.82
CA SER A 38 -56.15 1.35 35.94
C SER A 38 -55.55 0.88 34.61
N THR A 39 -56.30 0.98 33.51
CA THR A 39 -55.79 0.55 32.19
C THR A 39 -54.61 1.42 31.73
N PHE A 40 -54.62 2.72 32.05
CA PHE A 40 -53.50 3.61 31.75
C PHE A 40 -52.26 3.28 32.57
N ILE A 41 -52.42 2.92 33.85
CA ILE A 41 -51.33 2.44 34.70
C ILE A 41 -50.73 1.14 34.15
N ASP A 42 -51.56 0.20 33.69
CA ASP A 42 -51.08 -1.05 33.08
C ASP A 42 -50.26 -0.79 31.80
N ASP A 43 -50.74 0.12 30.95
CA ASP A 43 -50.00 0.53 29.75
C ASP A 43 -48.69 1.25 30.08
N LEU A 44 -48.67 2.10 31.12
CA LEU A 44 -47.44 2.71 31.61
C LEU A 44 -46.46 1.67 32.17
N CYS A 45 -46.95 0.66 32.90
CA CYS A 45 -46.14 -0.44 33.39
C CYS A 45 -45.53 -1.26 32.25
N LYS A 46 -46.29 -1.54 31.18
CA LYS A 46 -45.78 -2.19 29.97
C LYS A 46 -44.70 -1.36 29.28
N LYS A 47 -44.96 -0.06 29.06
CA LYS A 47 -43.98 0.84 28.44
C LYS A 47 -42.70 0.97 29.26
N LYS A 48 -42.80 0.97 30.59
CA LYS A 48 -41.64 0.99 31.48
C LYS A 48 -40.78 -0.28 31.31
N LEU A 49 -41.42 -1.45 31.27
CA LEU A 49 -40.74 -2.72 31.03
C LEU A 49 -40.02 -2.75 29.66
N GLU A 50 -40.67 -2.25 28.62
CA GLU A 50 -40.05 -2.12 27.29
C GLU A 50 -38.84 -1.17 27.33
N LEU A 51 -38.96 -0.04 28.02
CA LEU A 51 -37.90 0.95 28.14
C LEU A 51 -36.70 0.43 28.93
N ASP A 52 -36.95 -0.35 29.99
CA ASP A 52 -35.89 -1.04 30.75
C ASP A 52 -35.17 -2.10 29.87
N GLY A 53 -35.92 -2.77 28.99
CA GLY A 53 -35.36 -3.67 27.97
C GLY A 53 -34.44 -2.95 26.98
N PHE A 54 -34.90 -1.83 26.40
CA PHE A 54 -34.09 -1.02 25.48
C PHE A 54 -32.84 -0.44 26.14
N LYS A 55 -32.94 -0.05 27.41
CA LYS A 55 -31.80 0.48 28.17
C LYS A 55 -30.70 -0.59 28.34
N SER A 56 -31.10 -1.81 28.65
CA SER A 56 -30.16 -2.94 28.77
C SER A 56 -29.46 -3.23 27.44
N GLU A 57 -30.19 -3.16 26.31
CA GLU A 57 -29.61 -3.34 24.97
C GLU A 57 -28.65 -2.20 24.57
N LEU A 58 -28.92 -0.96 25.01
CA LEU A 58 -28.03 0.18 24.84
C LEU A 58 -26.72 0.00 25.60
N ASP A 59 -26.79 -0.40 26.87
CA ASP A 59 -25.60 -0.65 27.70
C ASP A 59 -24.70 -1.74 27.09
N GLU A 60 -25.29 -2.81 26.56
CA GLU A 60 -24.54 -3.86 25.85
C GLU A 60 -23.88 -3.34 24.56
N ARG A 61 -24.56 -2.47 23.81
CA ARG A 61 -24.00 -1.86 22.60
C ARG A 61 -22.85 -0.92 22.91
N GLU A 62 -22.98 -0.10 23.95
CA GLU A 62 -21.91 0.80 24.39
C GLU A 62 -20.66 0.02 24.80
N MET A 63 -20.84 -1.09 25.52
CA MET A 63 -19.73 -1.98 25.89
C MET A 63 -19.02 -2.54 24.64
N LYS A 64 -19.77 -3.03 23.66
CA LYS A 64 -19.22 -3.56 22.39
C LYS A 64 -18.55 -2.47 21.53
N CYS A 65 -19.06 -1.25 21.55
CA CYS A 65 -18.43 -0.12 20.87
C CYS A 65 -17.09 0.22 21.51
N SER A 66 -17.04 0.31 22.84
CA SER A 66 -15.80 0.61 23.57
C SER A 66 -14.71 -0.45 23.36
N GLU A 67 -15.09 -1.73 23.30
CA GLU A 67 -14.15 -2.82 22.99
C GLU A 67 -13.58 -2.69 21.57
N ARG A 68 -14.43 -2.43 20.58
CA ARG A 68 -13.99 -2.24 19.18
C ARG A 68 -13.12 -1.00 18.99
N GLU A 69 -13.40 0.09 19.70
CA GLU A 69 -12.55 1.29 19.66
C GLU A 69 -11.12 0.97 20.09
N ARG A 70 -10.94 0.20 21.17
CA ARG A 70 -9.62 -0.24 21.61
C ARG A 70 -8.92 -1.13 20.57
N GLU A 71 -9.65 -2.04 19.94
CA GLU A 71 -9.10 -2.88 18.87
C GLU A 71 -8.62 -2.06 17.66
N ILE A 72 -9.36 -1.00 17.31
CA ILE A 72 -8.98 -0.08 16.25
C ILE A 72 -7.71 0.69 16.64
N ASP A 73 -7.65 1.26 17.86
CA ASP A 73 -6.48 1.99 18.35
C ASP A 73 -5.21 1.13 18.33
N ASP A 74 -5.31 -0.12 18.80
CA ASP A 74 -4.21 -1.08 18.79
C ASP A 74 -3.79 -1.45 17.35
N ALA A 75 -4.76 -1.65 16.45
CA ALA A 75 -4.49 -1.93 15.05
C ALA A 75 -3.83 -0.74 14.34
N GLU A 76 -4.26 0.49 14.63
CA GLU A 76 -3.69 1.72 14.11
C GLU A 76 -2.25 1.91 14.59
N ALA A 77 -1.99 1.70 15.88
CA ALA A 77 -0.64 1.78 16.44
C ALA A 77 0.32 0.76 15.80
N ASN A 78 -0.13 -0.48 15.63
CA ASN A 78 0.64 -1.53 14.95
C ASN A 78 0.90 -1.20 13.48
N THR A 79 -0.09 -0.64 12.79
CA THR A 79 0.04 -0.24 11.38
C THR A 79 0.98 0.96 11.24
N ALA A 80 0.90 1.95 12.14
CA ALA A 80 1.81 3.09 12.20
C ALA A 80 3.26 2.64 12.43
N ALA A 81 3.49 1.68 13.34
CA ALA A 81 4.82 1.12 13.58
C ALA A 81 5.39 0.39 12.35
N LYS A 82 4.55 -0.33 11.59
CA LYS A 82 4.97 -0.97 10.32
C LYS A 82 5.32 0.06 9.25
N ARG A 83 4.52 1.14 9.12
CA ARG A 83 4.79 2.23 8.18
C ARG A 83 6.13 2.92 8.48
N ALA A 84 6.39 3.25 9.74
CA ALA A 84 7.66 3.86 10.15
C ALA A 84 8.89 2.97 9.87
N LYS A 85 8.75 1.63 9.96
CA LYS A 85 9.82 0.69 9.56
C LYS A 85 10.07 0.76 8.06
N LEU A 86 9.01 0.75 7.26
CA LEU A 86 9.11 0.82 5.81
C LEU A 86 9.71 2.16 5.34
N ASP A 87 9.31 3.28 5.95
CA ASP A 87 9.84 4.62 5.61
C ASP A 87 11.35 4.72 5.85
N ASN A 88 11.84 4.11 6.94
CA ASN A 88 13.27 4.03 7.22
C ASN A 88 14.01 3.19 6.17
N GLU A 89 13.39 2.14 5.65
CA GLU A 89 13.96 1.29 4.61
C GLU A 89 13.98 1.99 3.24
N ILE A 90 12.89 2.70 2.89
CA ILE A 90 12.84 3.56 1.70
C ILE A 90 13.94 4.62 1.77
N ARG A 91 14.10 5.32 2.89
CA ARG A 91 15.15 6.34 3.08
C ARG A 91 16.55 5.75 2.95
N LYS A 92 16.76 4.51 3.42
CA LYS A 92 18.03 3.81 3.21
C LYS A 92 18.25 3.49 1.73
N MET A 93 17.22 3.06 1.01
CA MET A 93 17.30 2.76 -0.43
C MET A 93 17.49 4.02 -1.30
N GLU A 94 16.86 5.15 -0.95
CA GLU A 94 17.05 6.43 -1.64
C GLU A 94 18.51 6.89 -1.61
N LYS A 95 19.23 6.64 -0.50
CA LYS A 95 20.67 6.92 -0.42
C LYS A 95 21.49 6.15 -1.47
N TYR A 96 21.01 5.00 -1.91
CA TYR A 96 21.63 4.17 -2.95
C TYR A 96 20.95 4.32 -4.32
N SER A 97 19.92 5.15 -4.42
CA SER A 97 19.23 5.43 -5.68
C SER A 97 20.11 6.36 -6.52
N VAL A 98 20.64 5.82 -7.61
CA VAL A 98 21.41 6.61 -8.57
C VAL A 98 20.44 7.56 -9.27
N PRO A 99 20.73 8.88 -9.30
CA PRO A 99 19.87 9.85 -9.96
C PRO A 99 19.71 9.49 -11.44
N ASN A 100 18.52 9.80 -11.98
CA ASN A 100 18.18 9.45 -13.37
C ASN A 100 19.15 10.11 -14.36
N ILE A 101 19.64 11.32 -14.05
CA ILE A 101 20.69 12.02 -14.80
C ILE A 101 21.96 12.01 -13.96
N ILE A 102 23.07 11.59 -14.57
CA ILE A 102 24.39 11.57 -13.95
C ILE A 102 25.36 12.48 -14.69
N LYS A 103 26.34 13.00 -13.97
CA LYS A 103 27.46 13.78 -14.51
C LYS A 103 28.73 12.94 -14.46
N LEU A 104 29.42 12.85 -15.59
CA LEU A 104 30.70 12.15 -15.73
C LEU A 104 31.77 13.15 -16.12
N ASN A 105 32.91 13.12 -15.43
CA ASN A 105 34.10 13.87 -15.78
C ASN A 105 35.11 12.90 -16.43
N VAL A 106 35.17 12.90 -17.76
CA VAL A 106 36.05 12.00 -18.53
C VAL A 106 37.27 12.79 -18.97
N GLY A 107 38.44 12.48 -18.42
CA GLY A 107 39.70 13.14 -18.77
C GLY A 107 39.67 14.68 -18.68
N GLY A 108 38.82 15.23 -17.79
CA GLY A 108 38.64 16.67 -17.62
C GLY A 108 37.43 17.28 -18.35
N ARG A 109 36.69 16.53 -19.17
CA ARG A 109 35.48 17.00 -19.85
C ARG A 109 34.22 16.46 -19.17
N ILE A 110 33.26 17.35 -18.91
CA ILE A 110 31.98 16.98 -18.30
C ILE A 110 30.99 16.51 -19.36
N PHE A 111 30.40 15.34 -19.12
CA PHE A 111 29.30 14.75 -19.87
C PHE A 111 28.10 14.56 -18.95
N GLU A 112 26.92 14.93 -19.42
CA GLU A 112 25.66 14.66 -18.73
C GLU A 112 24.85 13.64 -19.53
N THR A 113 24.37 12.60 -18.85
CA THR A 113 23.60 11.53 -19.49
C THR A 113 22.70 10.80 -18.51
N SER A 114 21.74 10.02 -19.02
CA SER A 114 20.93 9.14 -18.18
C SER A 114 21.73 7.93 -17.68
N ALA A 115 21.54 7.57 -16.41
CA ALA A 115 22.10 6.35 -15.83
C ALA A 115 21.58 5.09 -16.56
N GLU A 116 20.35 5.12 -17.03
CA GLU A 116 19.70 4.03 -17.77
C GLU A 116 20.43 3.73 -19.08
N THR A 117 20.75 4.77 -19.86
CA THR A 117 21.47 4.65 -21.14
C THR A 117 22.83 3.98 -21.00
N LEU A 118 23.49 4.17 -19.85
CA LEU A 118 24.80 3.57 -19.59
C LEU A 118 24.69 2.14 -19.05
N ARG A 119 23.77 1.86 -18.11
CA ARG A 119 23.62 0.54 -17.49
C ARG A 119 23.16 -0.54 -18.47
N ASP A 120 22.27 -0.17 -19.39
CA ASP A 120 21.66 -1.13 -20.31
C ASP A 120 22.66 -1.73 -21.30
N LYS A 121 23.70 -0.96 -21.66
CA LYS A 121 24.57 -1.25 -22.81
C LYS A 121 26.05 -1.38 -22.47
N SER A 122 26.41 -1.21 -21.19
CA SER A 122 27.79 -1.31 -20.72
C SER A 122 27.85 -2.05 -19.38
N GLU A 123 28.59 -3.16 -19.37
CA GLU A 123 28.84 -3.93 -18.14
C GLU A 123 29.65 -3.12 -17.12
N PHE A 124 30.59 -2.30 -17.60
CA PHE A 124 31.38 -1.40 -16.76
C PHE A 124 30.50 -0.40 -16.01
N PHE A 125 29.64 0.33 -16.73
CA PHE A 125 28.76 1.32 -16.10
C PHE A 125 27.69 0.68 -15.23
N ASN A 126 27.23 -0.53 -15.57
CA ASN A 126 26.35 -1.30 -14.70
C ASN A 126 27.01 -1.60 -13.35
N GLY A 127 28.26 -2.09 -13.37
CA GLY A 127 29.06 -2.29 -12.16
C GLY A 127 29.34 -0.99 -11.39
N LEU A 128 29.74 0.07 -12.09
CA LEU A 128 30.07 1.37 -11.50
C LEU A 128 28.86 2.01 -10.81
N LEU A 129 27.69 1.97 -11.46
CA LEU A 129 26.44 2.55 -10.95
C LEU A 129 25.65 1.58 -10.06
N SER A 130 26.20 0.40 -9.72
CA SER A 130 25.56 -0.54 -8.79
C SER A 130 25.65 -0.11 -7.33
N GLY A 131 26.41 0.96 -7.02
CA GLY A 131 26.66 1.43 -5.66
C GLY A 131 27.60 0.53 -4.85
N ARG A 132 28.16 -0.53 -5.47
CA ARG A 132 29.11 -1.45 -4.82
C ARG A 132 30.54 -0.92 -4.75
N TRP A 133 30.85 0.14 -5.49
CA TRP A 133 32.21 0.68 -5.65
C TRP A 133 32.26 2.11 -5.12
N GLU A 134 33.35 2.49 -4.46
CA GLU A 134 33.59 3.89 -4.09
C GLU A 134 33.86 4.72 -5.35
N LEU A 135 32.92 5.60 -5.70
CA LEU A 135 33.05 6.48 -6.86
C LEU A 135 33.96 7.66 -6.52
N LYS A 136 35.02 7.84 -7.30
CA LYS A 136 35.78 9.10 -7.28
C LYS A 136 34.91 10.17 -7.90
N GLN A 137 34.51 11.16 -7.11
CA GLN A 137 33.74 12.30 -7.57
C GLN A 137 34.59 13.57 -7.50
N ASP A 138 34.38 14.48 -8.43
CA ASP A 138 34.98 15.81 -8.37
C ASP A 138 34.23 16.73 -7.38
N ILE A 139 34.70 17.97 -7.22
CA ILE A 139 34.10 18.98 -6.33
C ILE A 139 32.64 19.30 -6.68
N ASN A 140 32.22 19.02 -7.91
CA ASN A 140 30.87 19.26 -8.42
C ASN A 140 29.99 18.00 -8.35
N GLY A 141 30.50 16.89 -7.79
CA GLY A 141 29.79 15.62 -7.69
C GLY A 141 29.75 14.80 -8.99
N ALA A 142 30.55 15.14 -10.00
CA ALA A 142 30.65 14.35 -11.23
C ALA A 142 31.62 13.18 -11.06
N ILE A 143 31.25 12.00 -11.57
CA ILE A 143 32.06 10.78 -11.47
C ILE A 143 33.29 10.92 -12.38
N PHE A 144 34.48 10.84 -11.79
CA PHE A 144 35.74 11.00 -12.52
C PHE A 144 36.19 9.69 -13.19
N LEU A 145 36.51 9.80 -14.48
CA LEU A 145 37.03 8.74 -15.32
C LEU A 145 38.31 9.23 -15.99
N ASP A 146 39.43 8.55 -15.74
CA ASP A 146 40.73 8.89 -16.30
C ASP A 146 40.91 8.30 -17.71
N ARG A 147 40.07 8.74 -18.66
CA ARG A 147 39.96 8.21 -20.03
C ARG A 147 39.86 9.32 -21.07
N ASP A 148 39.97 8.98 -22.36
CA ASP A 148 39.92 9.96 -23.46
C ASP A 148 38.49 10.51 -23.67
N PRO A 149 38.26 11.83 -23.47
CA PRO A 149 36.95 12.44 -23.66
C PRO A 149 36.48 12.46 -25.13
N LYS A 150 37.38 12.46 -26.11
CA LYS A 150 37.00 12.49 -27.53
C LYS A 150 36.41 11.16 -27.95
N ALA A 151 37.05 10.06 -27.59
CA ALA A 151 36.54 8.73 -27.86
C ALA A 151 35.22 8.48 -27.10
N PHE A 152 35.14 8.93 -25.84
CA PHE A 152 33.91 8.80 -25.06
C PHE A 152 32.71 9.53 -25.66
N GLU A 153 32.90 10.68 -26.33
CA GLU A 153 31.81 11.37 -27.02
C GLU A 153 31.15 10.48 -28.09
N HIS A 154 31.96 9.77 -28.88
CA HIS A 154 31.46 8.86 -29.92
C HIS A 154 30.77 7.65 -29.31
N ILE A 155 31.32 7.11 -28.22
CA ILE A 155 30.72 6.00 -27.48
C ILE A 155 29.36 6.41 -26.91
N LEU A 156 29.30 7.57 -26.26
CA LEU A 156 28.06 8.08 -25.69
C LEU A 156 26.99 8.35 -26.76
N ARG A 157 27.39 8.86 -27.92
CA ARG A 157 26.48 9.03 -29.06
C ARG A 157 25.95 7.68 -29.53
N TRP A 158 26.82 6.69 -29.71
CA TRP A 158 26.43 5.32 -30.10
C TRP A 158 25.45 4.68 -29.11
N LEU A 159 25.67 4.87 -27.80
CA LEU A 159 24.79 4.38 -26.74
C LEU A 159 23.39 5.02 -26.79
N ARG A 160 23.28 6.27 -27.26
CA ARG A 160 22.01 6.99 -27.39
C ARG A 160 21.22 6.64 -28.66
N THR A 161 21.90 6.24 -29.72
CA THR A 161 21.31 6.05 -31.05
C THR A 161 21.16 4.58 -31.45
N ASP A 162 21.27 3.65 -30.51
CA ASP A 162 21.21 2.19 -30.75
C ASP A 162 22.19 1.72 -31.84
N GLY A 163 23.37 2.33 -31.88
CA GLY A 163 24.44 1.95 -32.79
C GLY A 163 24.45 2.67 -34.13
N LEU A 164 23.58 3.64 -34.35
CA LEU A 164 23.67 4.51 -35.53
C LEU A 164 24.76 5.57 -35.31
N LEU A 165 25.82 5.49 -36.12
CA LEU A 165 26.82 6.54 -36.19
C LEU A 165 26.39 7.55 -37.24
N ASP A 166 26.39 8.84 -36.88
CA ASP A 166 26.39 9.89 -37.90
C ASP A 166 27.65 9.74 -38.75
N GLY A 167 27.53 9.92 -40.06
CA GLY A 167 28.59 9.77 -41.07
C GLY A 167 29.76 10.75 -40.94
N ALA A 168 30.17 11.10 -39.72
CA ALA A 168 31.35 11.88 -39.43
C ALA A 168 32.57 11.16 -40.01
N ASN A 169 33.41 11.91 -40.72
CA ASN A 169 34.72 11.46 -41.17
C ASN A 169 35.63 11.28 -39.94
N ILE A 170 35.65 10.06 -39.41
CA ILE A 170 36.49 9.69 -38.27
C ILE A 170 37.82 9.17 -38.83
N SER A 171 38.93 9.74 -38.36
CA SER A 171 40.26 9.27 -38.74
C SER A 171 40.47 7.81 -38.31
N ALA A 172 41.27 7.04 -39.07
CA ALA A 172 41.58 5.65 -38.73
C ALA A 172 42.17 5.51 -37.30
N PHE A 173 42.99 6.47 -36.88
CA PHE A 173 43.54 6.52 -35.53
C PHE A 173 42.45 6.66 -34.46
N LEU A 174 41.51 7.58 -34.64
CA LEU A 174 40.42 7.77 -33.69
C LEU A 174 39.46 6.57 -33.66
N ALA A 175 39.26 5.89 -34.78
CA ALA A 175 38.47 4.66 -34.82
C ALA A 175 39.11 3.54 -33.97
N ASP A 176 40.42 3.39 -34.01
CA ASP A 176 41.15 2.42 -33.18
C ASP A 176 41.03 2.75 -31.68
N VAL A 177 41.20 4.03 -31.32
CA VAL A 177 41.02 4.48 -29.93
C VAL A 177 39.59 4.23 -29.44
N ILE A 178 38.57 4.51 -30.28
CA ILE A 178 37.17 4.25 -29.93
C ILE A 178 36.93 2.75 -29.70
N CYS A 179 37.51 1.87 -30.51
CA CYS A 179 37.41 0.43 -30.31
C CYS A 179 38.02 0.00 -28.96
N GLN A 180 39.23 0.46 -28.65
CA GLN A 180 39.89 0.17 -27.37
C GLN A 180 39.09 0.69 -26.16
N GLU A 181 38.55 1.91 -26.25
CA GLU A 181 37.70 2.47 -25.21
C GLU A 181 36.38 1.69 -25.07
N SER A 182 35.78 1.25 -26.18
CA SER A 182 34.53 0.46 -26.12
C SER A 182 34.71 -0.87 -25.40
N GLU A 183 35.88 -1.50 -25.55
CA GLU A 183 36.27 -2.70 -24.80
C GLU A 183 36.45 -2.40 -23.32
N PHE A 184 37.10 -1.27 -22.99
CA PHE A 184 37.25 -0.82 -21.59
C PHE A 184 35.89 -0.62 -20.90
N TYR A 185 34.93 0.00 -21.58
CA TYR A 185 33.58 0.17 -21.05
C TYR A 185 32.72 -1.11 -21.15
N GLY A 186 33.24 -2.22 -21.66
CA GLY A 186 32.50 -3.48 -21.76
C GLY A 186 31.22 -3.35 -22.60
N ILE A 187 31.32 -2.67 -23.75
CA ILE A 187 30.21 -2.51 -24.70
C ILE A 187 30.27 -3.65 -25.72
N ASN A 188 29.39 -4.63 -25.54
CA ASN A 188 29.34 -5.82 -26.38
C ASN A 188 28.94 -5.46 -27.82
N ASN A 189 29.57 -6.13 -28.81
CA ASN A 189 29.34 -5.96 -30.24
C ASN A 189 29.61 -4.56 -30.82
N PHE A 190 30.30 -3.68 -30.07
CA PHE A 190 30.62 -2.34 -30.57
C PHE A 190 31.50 -2.40 -31.82
N SER A 191 32.64 -3.09 -31.76
CA SER A 191 33.63 -3.14 -32.85
C SER A 191 33.07 -3.70 -34.16
N VAL A 192 32.22 -4.74 -34.09
CA VAL A 192 31.60 -5.38 -35.27
C VAL A 192 30.61 -4.44 -35.95
N THR A 193 29.73 -3.82 -35.17
CA THR A 193 28.69 -2.90 -35.68
C THR A 193 29.29 -1.58 -36.15
N TYR A 194 30.26 -1.05 -35.40
CA TYR A 194 30.93 0.21 -35.69
C TYR A 194 31.69 0.15 -37.03
N ASN A 195 32.48 -0.91 -37.26
CA ASN A 195 33.21 -1.09 -38.51
C ASN A 195 32.27 -1.32 -39.71
N SER A 196 31.19 -2.06 -39.50
CA SER A 196 30.16 -2.29 -40.52
C SER A 196 29.49 -0.96 -40.92
N ASN A 197 29.10 -0.14 -39.95
CA ASN A 197 28.44 1.15 -40.16
C ASN A 197 29.39 2.19 -40.77
N LEU A 198 30.66 2.22 -40.38
CA LEU A 198 31.66 3.09 -40.99
C LEU A 198 31.86 2.75 -42.47
N SER A 199 31.91 1.46 -42.81
CA SER A 199 32.02 0.99 -44.20
C SER A 199 30.77 1.31 -45.03
N ALA A 200 29.57 1.25 -44.42
CA ALA A 200 28.30 1.59 -45.07
C ALA A 200 28.15 3.10 -45.28
N ALA A 201 28.50 3.92 -44.29
CA ALA A 201 28.48 5.38 -44.39
C ALA A 201 29.46 5.89 -45.45
N ALA A 202 30.66 5.30 -45.54
CA ALA A 202 31.64 5.63 -46.58
C ALA A 202 31.17 5.29 -48.01
N ARG A 203 30.25 4.32 -48.18
CA ARG A 203 29.62 3.99 -49.47
C ARG A 203 28.51 4.97 -49.85
N LEU A 204 27.75 5.45 -48.87
CA LEU A 204 26.64 6.40 -49.09
C LEU A 204 27.14 7.81 -49.47
N CYS A 205 28.27 8.26 -48.92
CA CYS A 205 28.83 9.59 -49.23
C CYS A 205 29.59 9.67 -50.58
N LYS A 206 29.72 8.55 -51.31
CA LYS A 206 30.41 8.48 -52.62
C LYS A 206 29.44 8.44 -53.82
N LYS A 207 28.14 8.62 -53.60
CA LYS A 207 27.12 8.83 -54.64
C LYS A 207 26.70 10.28 -54.67
#